data_AF-D0NI36-F1
#
_entry.id   AF-D0NI36-F1
#
_cell.length_a   1.000
_cell.length_b   1.000
_cell.length_c   1.000
_cell.angle_alpha   90.00
_cell.angle_beta   90.00
_cell.angle_gamma   90.00
#
_symmetry.space_group_name_H-M   'P 1'
#
loop_
_entity.id
_entity.type
_entity.pdbx_description
1 polymer ?
#
loop_
_entity_poly.entity_id
_entity_poly.type
_entity_poly.pdbx_seq_one_letter_code
_entity_poly.pdbx_strand_id
1 'polypeptide(L)'
;MVNKLELLVLGGLLGAPCATILSKCAAAPVLFAVHPAGNAIAFLLCFPLGIYLHMFSQMLAMLLLSVGGATAYMTKNANGKDHFTSTHSWIAGATATLSTLNMLGVRIRLS
;
A
#
# COMPACT_ATOMS: atom_id res chain seq x y z
N MET A 1 -19.54 18.04 -0.52
CA MET A 1 -20.05 17.20 -1.63
C MET A 1 -18.97 17.17 -2.70
N VAL A 2 -18.44 15.99 -3.02
CA VAL A 2 -17.49 15.84 -4.14
C VAL A 2 -18.27 15.80 -5.44
N ASN A 3 -17.86 16.60 -6.43
CA ASN A 3 -18.52 16.64 -7.73
C ASN A 3 -18.18 15.37 -8.53
N LYS A 4 -19.08 14.87 -9.39
CA LYS A 4 -18.82 13.74 -10.30
C LYS A 4 -17.54 13.92 -11.11
N LEU A 5 -17.23 15.17 -11.50
CA LEU A 5 -16.00 15.50 -12.22
C LEU A 5 -14.75 15.28 -11.35
N GLU A 6 -14.77 15.68 -10.08
CA GLU A 6 -13.65 15.47 -9.15
C GLU A 6 -13.43 13.98 -8.89
N LEU A 7 -14.50 13.21 -8.72
CA LEU A 7 -14.40 11.76 -8.55
C LEU A 7 -13.80 11.09 -9.79
N LEU A 8 -14.16 11.55 -10.99
CA LEU A 8 -13.59 11.06 -12.25
C LEU A 8 -12.11 11.42 -12.37
N VAL A 9 -11.74 12.66 -12.04
CA VAL A 9 -10.36 13.14 -12.10
C VAL A 9 -9.48 12.41 -11.08
N LEU A 10 -9.92 12.29 -9.82
CA LEU A 10 -9.20 11.57 -8.77
C LEU A 10 -9.12 10.06 -9.08
N GLY A 11 -10.22 9.48 -9.57
CA GLY A 11 -10.27 8.10 -10.01
C GLY A 11 -9.31 7.82 -11.17
N GLY A 12 -9.22 8.73 -12.15
CA GLY A 12 -8.24 8.63 -13.23
C GLY A 12 -6.80 8.82 -12.73
N LEU A 13 -6.56 9.84 -11.91
CA LEU A 13 -5.24 10.20 -11.41
C LEU A 13 -4.60 9.08 -10.57
N LEU A 14 -5.40 8.38 -9.77
CA LEU A 14 -4.93 7.30 -8.89
C LEU A 14 -5.13 5.91 -9.51
N GLY A 15 -6.22 5.72 -10.24
CA GLY A 15 -6.55 4.44 -10.88
C GLY A 15 -5.65 4.11 -12.06
N ALA A 16 -5.26 5.10 -12.88
CA ALA A 16 -4.35 4.87 -14.00
C ALA A 16 -2.97 4.32 -13.56
N PRO A 17 -2.24 4.95 -12.61
CA PRO A 17 -0.98 4.38 -12.13
C PRO A 17 -1.19 3.02 -11.47
N CYS A 18 -2.28 2.81 -10.73
CA CYS A 18 -2.59 1.50 -10.14
C CYS A 18 -2.77 0.41 -11.22
N ALA A 19 -3.56 0.69 -12.26
CA ALA A 19 -3.78 -0.25 -13.36
C ALA A 19 -2.48 -0.55 -14.13
N THR A 20 -1.64 0.45 -14.36
CA THR A 20 -0.34 0.24 -15.04
C THR A 20 0.58 -0.66 -14.21
N ILE A 21 0.71 -0.43 -12.89
CA ILE A 21 1.53 -1.27 -12.00
C ILE A 21 0.98 -2.71 -12.01
N LEU A 22 -0.34 -2.87 -11.84
CA LEU A 22 -0.98 -4.19 -11.85
C LEU A 22 -0.77 -4.93 -13.16
N SER A 23 -0.86 -4.25 -14.30
CA SER A 23 -0.61 -4.87 -15.61
C SER A 23 0.81 -5.43 -15.73
N LYS A 24 1.81 -4.73 -15.18
CA LYS A 24 3.20 -5.20 -15.16
C LYS A 24 3.41 -6.34 -14.17
N CYS A 25 2.75 -6.30 -13.01
CA CYS A 25 2.83 -7.36 -12.01
C CYS A 25 2.15 -8.65 -12.49
N ALA A 26 1.01 -8.54 -13.19
CA ALA A 26 0.30 -9.69 -13.76
C ALA A 26 1.11 -10.41 -14.85
N ALA A 27 1.98 -9.69 -15.55
CA ALA A 27 2.89 -10.26 -16.54
C ALA A 27 4.17 -10.90 -15.95
N ALA A 28 4.40 -10.76 -14.64
CA ALA A 28 5.62 -11.20 -13.97
C ALA A 28 5.37 -12.47 -13.13
N PRO A 29 5.90 -13.65 -13.51
CA PRO A 29 5.71 -14.90 -12.79
C PRO A 29 6.64 -15.02 -11.57
N VAL A 30 6.73 -13.99 -10.75
CA VAL A 30 7.60 -13.94 -9.56
C VAL A 30 6.81 -13.55 -8.33
N LEU A 31 7.08 -14.21 -7.19
CA LEU A 31 6.43 -13.90 -5.92
C LEU A 31 6.60 -12.43 -5.51
N PHE A 32 7.74 -11.83 -5.88
CA PHE A 32 8.02 -10.42 -5.64
C PHE A 32 7.04 -9.48 -6.32
N ALA A 33 6.38 -9.87 -7.42
CA ALA A 33 5.41 -9.03 -8.13
C ALA A 33 4.16 -8.73 -7.26
N VAL A 34 3.89 -9.56 -6.26
CA VAL A 34 2.84 -9.32 -5.27
C VAL A 34 3.15 -8.09 -4.40
N HIS A 35 4.42 -7.78 -4.17
CA HIS A 35 4.83 -6.61 -3.39
C HIS A 35 4.37 -5.27 -4.00
N PRO A 36 4.78 -4.89 -5.22
CA PRO A 36 4.31 -3.66 -5.85
C PRO A 36 2.81 -3.70 -6.17
N ALA A 37 2.23 -4.86 -6.48
CA ALA A 37 0.78 -4.99 -6.71
C ALA A 37 -0.04 -4.68 -5.45
N GLY A 38 0.31 -5.31 -4.32
CA GLY A 38 -0.35 -5.07 -3.03
C GLY A 38 -0.19 -3.62 -2.58
N ASN A 39 1.01 -3.07 -2.70
CA ASN A 39 1.28 -1.68 -2.32
C ASN A 39 0.53 -0.68 -3.22
N ALA A 40 0.43 -0.94 -4.53
CA ALA A 40 -0.32 -0.08 -5.44
C ALA A 40 -1.81 -0.03 -5.07
N ILE A 41 -2.43 -1.19 -4.81
CA ILE A 41 -3.84 -1.25 -4.39
C ILE A 41 -4.03 -0.55 -3.04
N ALA A 42 -3.13 -0.80 -2.06
CA ALA A 42 -3.22 -0.19 -0.74
C ALA A 42 -3.13 1.35 -0.80
N PHE A 43 -2.12 1.89 -1.48
CA PHE A 43 -1.84 3.33 -1.50
C PHE A 43 -2.64 4.14 -2.51
N LEU A 44 -2.94 3.58 -3.69
CA LEU A 44 -3.61 4.33 -4.76
C LEU A 44 -5.13 4.14 -4.74
N LEU A 45 -5.63 3.05 -4.15
CA LEU A 45 -7.07 2.79 -4.07
C LEU A 45 -7.56 2.82 -2.63
N CYS A 46 -7.07 1.93 -1.77
CA CYS A 46 -7.68 1.71 -0.46
C CYS A 46 -7.52 2.89 0.52
N PHE A 47 -6.34 3.50 0.65
CA PHE A 47 -6.20 4.66 1.53
C PHE A 47 -7.05 5.88 1.07
N PRO A 48 -7.05 6.28 -0.22
CA PRO A 48 -7.94 7.32 -0.73
C PRO A 48 -9.44 7.02 -0.54
N LEU A 49 -9.84 5.77 -0.78
CA LEU A 49 -11.22 5.31 -0.56
C LEU A 49 -11.62 5.33 0.93
N GLY A 50 -10.66 5.31 1.84
CA GLY A 50 -10.88 5.41 3.29
C GLY A 50 -11.53 6.72 3.75
N ILE A 51 -11.55 7.76 2.91
CA ILE A 51 -12.31 8.99 3.17
C ILE A 51 -13.84 8.72 3.11
N TYR A 52 -14.26 7.74 2.31
CA TYR A 52 -15.67 7.39 2.13
C TYR A 52 -16.06 6.09 2.85
N LEU A 53 -15.16 5.10 2.86
CA LEU A 53 -15.36 3.77 3.44
C LEU A 53 -14.28 3.46 4.48
N HIS A 54 -14.25 4.25 5.55
CA HIS A 54 -13.14 4.32 6.50
C HIS A 54 -12.62 2.96 6.98
N MET A 55 -13.42 2.22 7.75
CA MET A 55 -12.91 1.01 8.42
C MET A 55 -12.63 -0.14 7.44
N PHE A 56 -13.51 -0.38 6.47
CA PHE A 56 -13.33 -1.45 5.49
C PHE A 56 -12.10 -1.21 4.60
N SER A 57 -11.99 -0.01 4.04
CA SER A 57 -10.90 0.33 3.11
C SER A 57 -9.56 0.38 3.83
N GLN A 58 -9.53 0.85 5.07
CA GLN A 58 -8.30 0.88 5.87
C GLN A 58 -7.85 -0.52 6.30
N MET A 59 -8.76 -1.41 6.71
CA MET A 59 -8.41 -2.80 7.00
C MET A 59 -7.87 -3.52 5.77
N LEU A 60 -8.51 -3.32 4.60
CA LEU A 60 -8.05 -3.91 3.34
C LEU A 60 -6.66 -3.38 2.94
N ALA A 61 -6.41 -2.07 3.10
CA ALA A 61 -5.10 -1.47 2.86
C ALA A 61 -4.01 -2.11 3.74
N MET A 62 -4.30 -2.30 5.02
CA MET A 62 -3.35 -2.90 5.97
C MET A 62 -3.07 -4.37 5.66
N LEU A 63 -4.08 -5.12 5.23
CA LEU A 63 -3.90 -6.50 4.79
C LEU A 63 -3.00 -6.58 3.55
N LEU A 64 -3.26 -5.74 2.55
CA LEU A 64 -2.49 -5.68 1.31
C LEU A 64 -1.04 -5.24 1.55
N LEU A 65 -0.82 -4.25 2.42
CA LEU A 65 0.52 -3.84 2.87
C LEU A 65 1.27 -4.99 3.55
N SER A 66 0.59 -5.75 4.40
CA SER A 66 1.18 -6.89 5.11
C SER A 66 1.59 -8.00 4.14
N VAL A 67 0.72 -8.35 3.19
CA VAL A 67 1.01 -9.33 2.14
C VAL A 67 2.16 -8.83 1.23
N GLY A 68 2.13 -7.56 0.83
CA GLY A 68 3.20 -6.96 0.04
C GLY A 68 4.54 -6.98 0.78
N GLY A 69 4.55 -6.62 2.07
CA GLY A 69 5.74 -6.68 2.91
C GLY A 69 6.27 -8.10 3.10
N ALA A 70 5.39 -9.07 3.37
CA ALA A 70 5.74 -10.47 3.55
C ALA A 70 6.36 -11.07 2.29
N THR A 71 5.77 -10.82 1.12
CA THR A 71 6.32 -11.33 -0.16
C THR A 71 7.68 -10.71 -0.50
N ALA A 72 7.91 -9.43 -0.19
CA ALA A 72 9.23 -8.82 -0.32
C ALA A 72 10.24 -9.42 0.66
N TYR A 73 9.84 -9.66 1.90
CA TYR A 73 10.67 -10.32 2.91
C TYR A 73 11.07 -11.73 2.46
N MET A 74 10.09 -12.56 2.09
CA MET A 74 10.31 -13.93 1.62
C MET A 74 11.23 -13.98 0.39
N THR A 75 11.03 -13.06 -0.57
CA THR A 75 11.89 -12.97 -1.75
C THR A 75 13.34 -12.61 -1.38
N LYS A 76 13.54 -11.67 -0.45
CA LYS A 76 14.89 -11.32 0.01
C LYS A 76 15.57 -12.48 0.74
N ASN A 77 14.83 -13.15 1.62
CA ASN A 77 15.31 -14.31 2.36
C ASN A 77 15.70 -15.46 1.43
N ALA A 78 14.86 -15.79 0.45
CA ALA A 78 15.15 -16.84 -0.54
C ALA A 78 16.38 -16.54 -1.41
N ASN A 79 16.71 -15.26 -1.60
CA ASN A 79 17.86 -14.81 -2.38
C ASN A 79 19.09 -14.45 -1.53
N GLY A 80 19.06 -14.69 -0.21
CA GLY A 80 20.16 -14.36 0.71
C GLY A 80 20.52 -12.87 0.77
N LYS A 81 19.53 -11.98 0.57
CA LYS A 81 19.74 -10.52 0.57
C LYS A 81 19.40 -9.89 1.91
N ASP A 82 20.18 -8.90 2.31
CA ASP A 82 19.93 -8.16 3.54
C ASP A 82 18.61 -7.39 3.54
N HIS A 83 17.98 -7.37 4.72
CA HIS A 83 16.71 -6.71 4.98
C HIS A 83 16.95 -5.29 5.49
N PHE A 84 15.98 -4.41 5.23
CA PHE A 84 15.97 -3.04 5.76
C PHE A 84 17.22 -2.17 5.45
N THR A 85 17.88 -2.42 4.32
CA THR A 85 19.09 -1.67 3.93
C THR A 85 18.81 -0.37 3.17
N SER A 86 17.59 -0.16 2.69
CA SER A 86 17.22 1.01 1.88
C SER A 86 16.28 1.94 2.63
N THR A 87 16.44 3.25 2.42
CA THR A 87 15.52 4.31 2.87
C THR A 87 14.06 3.97 2.55
N HIS A 88 13.78 3.35 1.40
CA HIS A 88 12.43 2.94 1.02
C HIS A 88 11.82 1.98 2.05
N SER A 89 12.58 0.98 2.52
CA SER A 89 12.07 0.00 3.50
C SER A 89 11.93 0.58 4.91
N TRP A 90 12.76 1.57 5.28
CA TRP A 90 12.60 2.30 6.53
C TRP A 90 11.33 3.15 6.53
N ILE A 91 11.10 3.90 5.44
CA ILE A 91 9.86 4.67 5.26
C ILE A 91 8.66 3.74 5.22
N ALA A 92 8.73 2.62 4.50
CA ALA A 92 7.65 1.64 4.46
C ALA A 92 7.32 1.07 5.86
N GLY A 93 8.35 0.77 6.66
CA GLY A 93 8.18 0.36 8.06
C GLY A 93 7.48 1.43 8.89
N ALA A 94 7.95 2.68 8.81
CA ALA A 94 7.31 3.80 9.50
C ALA A 94 5.85 3.98 9.06
N THR A 95 5.56 3.97 7.76
CA THR A 95 4.19 4.10 7.23
C THR A 95 3.28 2.97 7.71
N ALA A 96 3.76 1.72 7.75
CA ALA A 96 3.00 0.59 8.26
C ALA A 96 2.69 0.74 9.76
N THR A 97 3.68 1.20 10.55
CA THR A 97 3.49 1.48 11.99
C THR A 97 2.48 2.59 12.20
N LEU A 98 2.64 3.75 11.54
CA LEU A 98 1.71 4.86 11.67
C LEU A 98 0.30 4.49 11.22
N SER A 99 0.16 3.71 10.13
CA SER A 99 -1.15 3.29 9.64
C SER A 99 -1.85 2.34 10.62
N THR A 100 -1.09 1.46 11.27
CA THR A 100 -1.58 0.60 12.35
C THR A 100 -2.05 1.43 13.55
N LEU A 101 -1.22 2.38 14.00
CA LEU A 101 -1.55 3.24 15.13
C LEU A 101 -2.79 4.09 14.84
N ASN A 102 -2.91 4.62 13.63
CA ASN A 102 -4.08 5.36 13.18
C ASN A 102 -5.35 4.48 13.22
N MET A 103 -5.25 3.23 12.78
CA MET A 103 -6.38 2.28 12.83
C MET A 103 -6.78 1.92 14.27
N LEU A 104 -5.81 1.85 15.19
CA LEU A 104 -6.04 1.56 16.61
C LEU A 104 -6.48 2.80 17.41
N GLY A 105 -6.60 3.98 16.77
CA GLY A 105 -6.99 5.22 17.44
C GLY A 105 -5.91 5.79 18.37
N VAL A 106 -4.66 5.34 18.27
CA VAL A 106 -3.56 5.81 19.11
C VAL A 106 -3.08 7.17 18.60
N ARG A 107 -3.23 8.23 19.41
CA ARG A 107 -2.68 9.56 19.10
C ARG A 107 -1.25 9.67 19.65
N ILE A 108 -0.27 9.83 18.75
CA ILE A 108 1.09 10.21 19.14
C ILE A 108 1.06 11.69 19.54
N ARG A 109 1.25 11.98 20.83
CA ARG A 109 1.44 13.34 21.33
C ARG A 109 2.94 13.63 21.28
N LEU A 110 3.37 14.41 20.29
CA LEU A 110 4.73 14.98 20.31
C LEU A 110 4.74 16.05 21.41
N SER A 111 5.45 15.75 22.50
CA SER A 111 5.69 16.68 23.62
C SER A 111 6.71 17.73 23.24
#